data_AF-A0A2L1U7L4-F1
#
_entry.id   AF-A0A2L1U7L4-F1
#
_cell.length_a   1.000
_cell.length_b   1.000
_cell.length_c   1.000
_cell.angle_alpha   90.00
_cell.angle_beta   90.00
_cell.angle_gamma   90.00
#
_symmetry.space_group_name_H-M   'P 1'
#
loop_
_entity.id
_entity.type
_entity.pdbx_description
1 polymer ?
#
loop_
_entity_poly.entity_id
_entity_poly.type
_entity_poly.pdbx_seq_one_letter_code
_entity_poly.pdbx_strand_id
1 'polypeptide(L)'
;MELDNNNHSVFLLYYHLVLLVKYRRKVIDDTISDYAKDMFVRLGENYNISLVDINAYKSASSRLIKKHFPQVNEKLWKEYFWSRSFCLLTTGGAPFEVIKKYIENQGMK
;
A
#
# COMPACT_ATOMS: atom_id res chain seq x y z
N MET A 1 -1.30 -11.46 -16.14
CA MET A 1 -1.81 -10.37 -15.28
C MET A 1 -3.32 -10.45 -15.37
N GLU A 2 -3.96 -10.82 -14.27
CA GLU A 2 -5.43 -10.98 -14.24
C GLU A 2 -6.08 -9.62 -13.99
N LEU A 3 -7.23 -9.40 -14.64
CA LEU A 3 -8.02 -8.19 -14.50
C LEU A 3 -9.05 -8.38 -13.39
N ASP A 4 -9.20 -7.38 -12.53
CA ASP A 4 -10.33 -7.30 -11.61
C ASP A 4 -11.57 -6.82 -12.36
N ASN A 5 -12.74 -7.20 -11.85
CA ASN A 5 -14.02 -6.79 -12.40
C ASN A 5 -15.05 -6.50 -11.31
N ASN A 6 -16.01 -5.66 -11.64
CA ASN A 6 -17.27 -5.49 -10.92
C ASN A 6 -18.42 -5.47 -11.94
N ASN A 7 -19.65 -5.18 -11.50
CA ASN A 7 -20.85 -5.26 -12.34
C ASN A 7 -20.74 -4.61 -13.72
N HIS A 8 -20.03 -3.49 -13.84
CA HIS A 8 -19.97 -2.70 -15.07
C HIS A 8 -18.57 -2.17 -15.40
N SER A 9 -17.52 -2.69 -14.76
CA SER A 9 -16.15 -2.27 -15.06
C SER A 9 -15.15 -3.40 -14.88
N VAL A 10 -14.12 -3.35 -15.72
CA VAL A 10 -12.95 -4.22 -15.66
C VAL A 10 -11.75 -3.30 -15.51
N PHE A 11 -10.89 -3.57 -14.54
CA PHE A 11 -9.79 -2.67 -14.20
C PHE A 11 -8.55 -3.42 -13.76
N LEU A 12 -7.43 -2.69 -13.79
CA LEU A 12 -6.13 -3.17 -13.40
C LEU A 12 -5.38 -2.01 -12.76
N LEU A 13 -5.52 -1.88 -11.45
CA LEU A 13 -5.07 -0.70 -10.73
C LEU A 13 -3.93 -1.06 -9.78
N TYR A 14 -2.72 -0.62 -10.12
CA TYR A 14 -1.57 -0.73 -9.24
C TYR A 14 -1.11 0.67 -8.84
N TYR A 15 -0.71 0.78 -7.58
CA TYR A 15 -0.19 2.02 -7.04
C TYR A 15 1.09 1.76 -6.24
N HIS A 16 2.08 2.63 -6.41
CA HIS A 16 3.16 2.79 -5.46
C HIS A 16 2.77 3.88 -4.45
N LEU A 17 2.56 3.47 -3.20
CA LEU A 17 2.34 4.37 -2.07
C LEU A 17 3.67 4.57 -1.32
N VAL A 18 4.09 5.83 -1.17
CA VAL A 18 5.30 6.21 -0.42
C VAL A 18 4.93 7.15 0.71
N LEU A 19 5.35 6.80 1.92
CA LEU A 19 5.07 7.55 3.15
C LEU A 19 6.42 7.90 3.84
N LEU A 20 6.52 9.01 4.59
CA LEU A 20 7.81 9.45 5.19
C LEU A 20 7.82 9.58 6.73
N VAL A 21 8.96 9.18 7.37
CA VAL A 21 9.41 9.57 8.73
C VAL A 21 8.93 10.96 9.02
N LYS A 22 8.09 11.26 10.01
CA LYS A 22 8.12 12.65 10.45
C LYS A 22 9.57 12.98 10.80
N TYR A 23 10.11 14.03 10.16
CA TYR A 23 11.54 14.39 10.22
C TYR A 23 12.52 13.32 9.73
N ARG A 24 12.09 12.37 8.89
CA ARG A 24 12.93 11.30 8.30
C ARG A 24 13.80 10.55 9.31
N ARG A 25 13.34 10.43 10.56
CA ARG A 25 14.03 9.70 11.63
C ARG A 25 14.21 8.24 11.22
N LYS A 26 15.40 7.66 11.45
CA LYS A 26 15.68 6.25 11.18
C LYS A 26 15.16 5.39 12.33
N VAL A 27 13.85 5.11 12.33
CA VAL A 27 13.17 4.34 13.40
C VAL A 27 12.56 3.04 12.91
N ILE A 28 12.58 2.78 11.60
CA ILE A 28 12.05 1.55 11.01
C ILE A 28 13.23 0.61 10.85
N ASP A 29 13.22 -0.46 11.61
CA ASP A 29 14.07 -1.64 11.48
C ASP A 29 13.26 -2.80 10.89
N ASP A 30 13.89 -3.97 10.75
CA ASP A 30 13.26 -5.15 10.15
C ASP A 30 12.03 -5.61 10.95
N THR A 31 12.08 -5.54 12.28
CA THR A 31 10.95 -5.92 13.15
C THR A 31 9.74 -5.00 12.96
N ILE A 32 9.96 -3.68 12.93
CA ILE A 32 8.88 -2.71 12.68
C ILE A 32 8.38 -2.80 11.25
N SER A 33 9.28 -3.09 10.29
CA SER A 33 8.95 -3.33 8.90
C SER A 33 8.00 -4.52 8.78
N ASP A 34 8.35 -5.68 9.31
CA ASP A 34 7.53 -6.90 9.23
C ASP A 34 6.18 -6.72 9.92
N TYR A 35 6.16 -6.07 11.10
CA TYR A 35 4.91 -5.70 11.76
C TYR A 35 4.03 -4.80 10.88
N ALA A 36 4.65 -3.85 10.16
CA ALA A 36 3.93 -3.00 9.22
C ALA A 36 3.40 -3.77 8.02
N LYS A 37 4.15 -4.73 7.46
CA LYS A 37 3.67 -5.60 6.36
C LYS A 37 2.42 -6.34 6.76
N ASP A 38 2.46 -7.01 7.90
CA ASP A 38 1.34 -7.75 8.47
C ASP A 38 0.10 -6.89 8.68
N MET A 39 0.31 -5.65 9.15
CA MET A 39 -0.79 -4.69 9.29
C MET A 39 -1.39 -4.28 7.94
N PHE A 40 -0.59 -4.16 6.88
CA PHE A 40 -1.09 -3.82 5.55
C PHE A 40 -1.92 -4.93 4.95
N VAL A 41 -1.45 -6.18 5.08
CA VAL A 41 -2.20 -7.33 4.60
C VAL A 41 -3.56 -7.37 5.31
N ARG A 42 -3.57 -7.34 6.66
CA ARG A 42 -4.82 -7.37 7.44
C ARG A 42 -5.77 -6.20 7.18
N LEU A 43 -5.24 -4.97 7.04
CA LEU A 43 -6.09 -3.81 6.78
C LEU A 43 -6.57 -3.79 5.33
N GLY A 44 -5.70 -4.15 4.41
CA GLY A 44 -5.97 -4.17 2.97
C GLY A 44 -7.07 -5.16 2.60
N GLU A 45 -7.12 -6.32 3.25
CA GLU A 45 -8.18 -7.33 3.08
C GLU A 45 -9.59 -6.72 3.22
N ASN A 46 -9.82 -5.86 4.22
CA ASN A 46 -11.12 -5.21 4.46
C ASN A 46 -11.51 -4.23 3.34
N TYR A 47 -10.57 -3.80 2.51
CA TYR A 47 -10.78 -2.87 1.41
C TYR A 47 -10.54 -3.51 0.04
N ASN A 48 -10.42 -4.84 -0.04
CA ASN A 48 -10.06 -5.56 -1.26
C ASN A 48 -8.75 -5.05 -1.89
N ILE A 49 -7.81 -4.61 -1.06
CA ILE A 49 -6.48 -4.16 -1.49
C ILE A 49 -5.49 -5.30 -1.25
N SER A 50 -4.84 -5.73 -2.33
CA SER A 50 -3.74 -6.70 -2.25
C SER A 50 -2.39 -5.99 -2.14
N LEU A 51 -1.58 -6.35 -1.14
CA LEU A 51 -0.21 -5.87 -1.02
C LEU A 51 0.69 -6.69 -1.97
N VAL A 52 1.20 -6.04 -3.02
CA VAL A 52 2.06 -6.71 -4.03
C VAL A 52 3.50 -6.84 -3.53
N ASP A 53 4.07 -5.73 -3.05
CA ASP A 53 5.41 -5.68 -2.47
C ASP A 53 5.51 -4.47 -1.53
N ILE A 54 6.46 -4.53 -0.60
CA ILE A 54 6.75 -3.46 0.35
C ILE A 54 8.25 -3.37 0.60
N ASN A 55 8.88 -2.37 0.00
CA ASN A 55 10.22 -1.94 0.36
C ASN A 55 10.09 -0.89 1.47
N ALA A 56 10.72 -1.16 2.62
CA ALA A 56 10.47 -0.40 3.85
C ALA A 56 10.90 1.08 3.71
N TYR A 57 9.96 1.93 3.31
CA TYR A 57 9.57 3.13 4.06
C TYR A 57 8.08 3.37 3.86
N LYS A 58 7.31 2.80 4.82
CA LYS A 58 6.19 3.38 5.56
C LYS A 58 4.75 3.00 5.21
N SER A 59 3.94 2.94 6.27
CA SER A 59 2.69 2.19 6.36
C SER A 59 1.63 2.98 7.16
N ALA A 60 0.33 2.64 7.15
CA ALA A 60 -0.79 3.28 7.85
C ALA A 60 -0.83 3.05 9.38
N SER A 61 0.09 2.28 9.97
CA SER A 61 -0.08 1.75 11.33
C SER A 61 0.51 2.61 12.47
N SER A 62 0.60 3.95 12.33
CA SER A 62 1.22 4.86 13.32
C SER A 62 0.82 4.56 14.77
N ARG A 63 -0.49 4.43 15.02
CA ARG A 63 -1.01 4.17 16.36
C ARG A 63 -0.60 2.81 16.90
N LEU A 64 -0.57 1.79 16.05
CA LEU A 64 -0.21 0.43 16.43
C LEU A 64 1.30 0.26 16.57
N ILE A 65 2.10 0.86 15.70
CA ILE A 65 3.57 0.91 15.84
C ILE A 65 3.94 1.59 17.16
N LYS A 66 3.37 2.76 17.47
CA LYS A 66 3.65 3.43 18.74
C LYS A 66 3.21 2.63 19.97
N LYS A 67 2.15 1.81 19.84
CA LYS A 67 1.67 0.92 20.92
C LYS A 67 2.57 -0.29 21.11
N HIS A 68 3.01 -0.93 20.02
CA HIS A 68 3.82 -2.16 20.06
C HIS A 68 5.32 -1.88 20.24
N PHE A 69 5.78 -0.69 19.85
CA PHE A 69 7.17 -0.25 19.94
C PHE A 69 7.27 1.09 20.67
N PRO A 70 7.08 1.13 22.01
CA PRO A 70 7.13 2.37 22.79
C PRO A 70 8.44 3.15 22.65
N GLN A 71 9.56 2.46 22.40
CA GLN A 71 10.89 3.05 22.16
C GLN A 71 10.93 4.00 20.94
N VAL A 72 9.99 3.85 20.02
CA VAL A 72 9.83 4.80 18.90
C VAL A 72 9.48 6.18 19.41
N ASN A 73 8.67 6.28 20.48
CA ASN A 73 8.17 7.57 20.98
C ASN A 73 9.32 8.47 21.47
N GLU A 74 10.41 7.90 22.00
CA GLU A 74 11.62 8.63 22.38
C GLU A 74 12.30 9.31 21.18
N LYS A 75 12.13 8.74 19.98
CA LYS A 75 12.72 9.23 18.73
C LYS A 75 11.80 10.19 17.97
N LEU A 76 10.54 10.37 18.40
CA LEU A 76 9.56 11.24 17.75
C LEU A 76 9.53 12.62 18.42
N TRP A 77 9.45 13.68 17.60
CA TRP A 77 9.15 15.01 18.09
C TRP A 77 7.62 15.23 18.05
N LYS A 78 7.00 15.17 19.23
CA LYS A 78 5.54 15.11 19.45
C LYS A 78 4.92 13.78 18.99
N GLU A 79 3.61 13.62 19.12
CA GLU A 79 2.92 12.32 18.91
C GLU A 79 2.79 11.82 17.46
N TYR A 80 3.47 12.45 16.49
CA TYR A 80 3.25 12.18 15.07
C TYR A 80 4.33 11.27 14.49
N PHE A 81 3.95 10.07 14.06
CA PHE A 81 4.86 9.11 13.44
C PHE A 81 5.09 9.38 11.93
N TRP A 82 4.03 9.63 11.16
CA TRP A 82 4.13 9.90 9.72
C TRP A 82 4.23 11.41 9.44
N SER A 83 4.91 11.76 8.35
CA SER A 83 4.70 13.04 7.68
C SER A 83 3.23 13.17 7.29
N ARG A 84 2.71 14.41 7.24
CA ARG A 84 1.35 14.67 6.72
C ARG A 84 1.25 14.42 5.21
N SER A 85 2.37 14.55 4.50
CA SER A 85 2.45 14.30 3.07
C SER A 85 2.74 12.83 2.76
N PHE A 86 2.18 12.35 1.66
CA PHE A 86 2.45 11.06 1.03
C PHE A 86 2.63 11.26 -0.48
N CYS A 87 3.28 10.31 -1.13
CA CYS A 87 3.33 10.25 -2.59
C CYS A 87 2.58 8.99 -3.04
N LEU A 88 1.73 9.13 -4.04
CA LEU A 88 0.97 8.04 -4.64
C LEU A 88 1.16 8.10 -6.15
N LEU A 89 1.70 7.04 -6.71
CA LEU A 89 2.02 6.94 -8.13
C LEU A 89 1.26 5.76 -8.71
N THR A 90 0.54 5.96 -9.80
CA THR A 90 0.00 4.84 -10.59
C THR A 90 1.16 4.07 -11.22
N THR A 91 1.01 2.75 -11.32
CA THR A 91 1.98 1.88 -11.98
C THR A 91 1.25 0.83 -12.81
N GLY A 92 1.94 0.28 -13.79
CA GLY A 92 1.35 -0.63 -14.77
C GLY A 92 0.64 0.12 -15.91
N GLY A 93 1.03 -0.18 -17.13
CA GLY A 93 0.20 0.04 -18.32
C GLY A 93 -0.50 -1.26 -18.66
N ALA A 94 -1.71 -1.19 -19.23
CA ALA A 94 -2.36 -2.38 -19.77
C ALA A 94 -1.61 -2.82 -21.04
N PRO A 95 -1.03 -4.03 -21.09
CA PRO A 95 -0.47 -4.56 -22.33
C PRO A 95 -1.54 -4.59 -23.41
N PHE A 96 -1.16 -4.36 -24.67
CA PHE A 96 -2.10 -4.37 -25.80
C PHE A 96 -2.98 -5.64 -25.82
N GLU A 97 -2.38 -6.80 -25.53
CA GLU A 97 -3.09 -8.09 -25.46
C GLU A 97 -4.21 -8.13 -24.42
N VAL A 98 -4.04 -7.43 -23.29
CA VAL A 98 -5.07 -7.37 -22.23
C VAL A 98 -6.27 -6.56 -22.70
N ILE A 99 -6.03 -5.45 -23.40
CA ILE A 99 -7.08 -4.62 -23.99
C ILE A 99 -7.80 -5.38 -25.11
N LYS A 100 -7.04 -6.02 -26.00
CA LYS A 100 -7.57 -6.82 -27.10
C LYS A 100 -8.48 -7.93 -26.60
N LYS A 101 -8.01 -8.72 -25.63
CA LYS A 101 -8.80 -9.79 -24.99
C LYS A 101 -10.06 -9.26 -24.29
N TYR A 102 -10.00 -8.08 -23.66
CA TYR A 102 -11.19 -7.47 -23.06
C TYR A 102 -12.25 -7.15 -24.12
N ILE A 103 -11.84 -6.56 -25.25
CA ILE A 103 -12.75 -6.18 -26.35
C ILE A 103 -13.37 -7.42 -27.02
N GLU A 104 -12.55 -8.43 -27.35
CA GLU A 104 -13.02 -9.65 -28.02
C GLU A 104 -14.06 -10.43 -27.20
N ASN A 105 -14.00 -10.33 -25.87
CA ASN A 105 -14.97 -10.98 -24.98
C ASN A 105 -16.24 -10.14 -24.73
N GLN A 106 -16.33 -8.89 -25.21
CA GLN A 106 -17.53 -8.09 -25.02
C GLN A 106 -18.70 -8.64 -25.84
N GLY A 107 -19.85 -8.86 -25.20
CA GLY A 107 -21.08 -9.29 -25.86
C GLY A 107 -21.12 -10.76 -26.29
N MET A 108 -20.05 -11.53 -26.03
CA MET A 108 -20.09 -12.98 -26.14
C MET A 108 -20.84 -13.54 -24.92
N LYS A 109 -22.02 -14.12 -25.16
CA LYS A 109 -22.80 -14.88 -24.18
C LYS A 109 -22.27 -16.29 -24.03
#